data_AF-A0A7S2XH74-F1
#
_entry.id   AF-A0A7S2XH74-F1
#
_cell.length_a   1.000
_cell.length_b   1.000
_cell.length_c   1.000
_cell.angle_alpha   90.00
_cell.angle_beta   90.00
_cell.angle_gamma   90.00
#
_symmetry.space_group_name_H-M   'P 1'
#
loop_
_entity.id
_entity.type
_entity.pdbx_description
1 polymer ?
#
loop_
_entity_poly.entity_id
_entity_poly.type
_entity_poly.pdbx_seq_one_letter_code
_entity_poly.pdbx_strand_id
1 'polypeptide(L)'
;INHVLTTEFAFDGAKLGLIATNIDQRLQIFRFLPDVDDSRVGQKLLMKADTFLGRRASSLILLRARNLPMSELDALAESKRIGGSSASIRSVNLGATAEGGYFKIIPLEALIHRRLLSVV
;
A
#
# COMPACT_ATOMS: atom_id res chain seq x y z
N ILE A 1 -20.55 3.12 -12.56
CA ILE A 1 -19.72 3.64 -11.44
C ILE A 1 -19.47 2.45 -10.53
N ASN A 2 -18.25 1.95 -10.45
CA ASN A 2 -17.96 0.85 -9.51
C ASN A 2 -18.08 1.43 -8.10
N HIS A 3 -18.98 0.87 -7.30
CA HIS A 3 -19.26 1.36 -5.96
C HIS A 3 -18.04 1.16 -5.06
N VAL A 4 -17.43 2.26 -4.63
CA VAL A 4 -16.32 2.28 -3.69
C VAL A 4 -16.85 1.92 -2.30
N LEU A 5 -16.21 0.97 -1.63
CA LEU A 5 -16.59 0.51 -0.29
C LEU A 5 -15.81 1.21 0.80
N THR A 6 -14.47 1.20 0.70
CA THR A 6 -13.60 1.89 1.65
C THR A 6 -12.36 2.43 0.93
N THR A 7 -11.78 3.48 1.50
CA THR A 7 -10.61 4.16 0.99
C THR A 7 -9.65 4.48 2.11
N GLU A 8 -8.36 4.45 1.84
CA GLU A 8 -7.32 4.84 2.81
C GLU A 8 -6.05 5.30 2.09
N PHE A 9 -5.25 6.14 2.74
CA PHE A 9 -3.97 6.56 2.21
C PHE A 9 -2.88 5.49 2.36
N ALA A 10 -2.06 5.33 1.34
CA ALA A 10 -0.82 4.55 1.41
C ALA A 10 0.40 5.47 1.35
N PHE A 11 1.40 5.22 2.20
CA PHE A 11 2.62 6.02 2.22
C PHE A 11 3.87 5.14 2.24
N ASP A 12 4.75 5.30 1.27
CA ASP A 12 5.99 4.52 1.16
C ASP A 12 7.23 5.23 1.74
N GLY A 13 7.05 6.37 2.40
CA GLY A 13 8.14 7.20 2.91
C GLY A 13 8.43 8.44 2.04
N ALA A 14 8.09 8.38 0.74
CA ALA A 14 8.32 9.49 -0.19
C ALA A 14 7.11 9.80 -1.07
N LYS A 15 6.26 8.81 -1.34
CA LYS A 15 5.12 8.89 -2.24
C LYS A 15 3.84 8.58 -1.48
N LEU A 16 2.82 9.38 -1.75
CA LEU A 16 1.46 9.18 -1.29
C LEU A 16 0.66 8.45 -2.37
N GLY A 17 -0.17 7.50 -1.96
CA GLY A 17 -1.17 6.84 -2.78
C GLY A 17 -2.51 6.82 -2.07
N LEU A 18 -3.57 6.57 -2.84
CA LEU A 18 -4.91 6.35 -2.36
C LEU A 18 -5.28 4.91 -2.68
N ILE A 19 -5.54 4.11 -1.65
CA ILE A 19 -6.14 2.79 -1.78
C ILE A 19 -7.66 2.98 -1.85
N ALA A 20 -8.30 2.29 -2.77
CA ALA A 20 -9.74 2.15 -2.81
C ALA A 20 -10.11 0.68 -3.01
N THR A 21 -11.12 0.21 -2.29
CA THR A 21 -11.75 -1.07 -2.55
C THR A 21 -13.13 -0.88 -3.14
N ASN A 22 -13.61 -1.87 -3.90
CA ASN A 22 -14.90 -1.80 -4.56
C ASN A 22 -15.76 -3.04 -4.29
N ILE A 23 -17.01 -2.98 -4.75
CA ILE A 23 -17.98 -4.08 -4.62
C ILE A 23 -17.53 -5.37 -5.32
N ASP A 24 -16.71 -5.25 -6.36
CA ASP A 24 -16.14 -6.37 -7.12
C ASP A 24 -14.96 -7.05 -6.40
N GLN A 25 -14.78 -6.76 -5.10
CA GLN A 25 -13.72 -7.31 -4.26
C GLN A 25 -12.31 -7.01 -4.81
N ARG A 26 -12.15 -5.89 -5.51
CA ARG A 26 -10.85 -5.43 -5.97
C ARG A 26 -10.29 -4.38 -5.02
N LEU A 27 -8.97 -4.35 -4.96
CA LEU A 27 -8.19 -3.31 -4.32
C LEU A 27 -7.37 -2.60 -5.40
N GLN A 28 -7.56 -1.30 -5.47
CA GLN A 28 -6.90 -0.44 -6.44
C GLN A 28 -6.09 0.62 -5.71
N ILE A 29 -4.91 0.93 -6.23
CA ILE A 29 -4.05 1.99 -5.71
C ILE A 29 -3.93 3.06 -6.78
N PHE A 30 -4.34 4.27 -6.41
CA PHE A 30 -4.27 5.46 -7.24
C PHE A 30 -3.17 6.40 -6.74
N ARG A 31 -2.62 7.21 -7.63
CA ARG A 31 -1.68 8.29 -7.28
C ARG A 31 -2.04 9.59 -7.98
N PHE A 32 -1.81 10.68 -7.27
CA PHE A 32 -1.81 12.03 -7.82
C PHE A 32 -0.43 12.31 -8.42
N LEU A 33 -0.38 12.53 -9.73
CA LEU A 33 0.86 12.74 -10.48
C LEU A 33 0.63 13.86 -11.53
N PRO A 34 0.63 15.13 -11.11
CA PRO A 34 0.23 16.25 -11.97
C PRO A 34 1.16 16.45 -13.16
N ASP A 35 2.43 16.06 -13.02
CA ASP A 35 3.46 16.19 -14.07
C ASP A 35 3.31 15.14 -15.19
N VAL A 36 2.38 14.19 -15.06
CA VAL A 36 2.11 13.18 -16.08
C VAL A 36 0.94 13.66 -16.93
N ASP A 37 1.12 13.76 -18.25
CA ASP A 37 0.09 14.25 -19.17
C ASP A 37 -1.25 13.51 -19.04
N ASP A 38 -1.22 12.18 -18.88
CA ASP A 38 -2.43 11.37 -18.71
C ASP A 38 -3.21 11.72 -17.43
N SER A 39 -2.60 12.41 -16.47
CA SER A 39 -3.30 12.91 -15.28
C SER A 39 -4.15 14.15 -15.55
N ARG A 40 -4.04 14.76 -16.74
CA ARG A 40 -4.70 16.04 -17.08
C ARG A 40 -4.40 17.12 -16.03
N VAL A 41 -3.11 17.34 -15.77
CA VAL A 41 -2.63 18.31 -14.77
C VAL A 41 -3.21 18.00 -13.37
N GLY A 42 -3.24 16.70 -13.02
CA GLY A 42 -3.68 16.22 -11.71
C GLY A 42 -5.20 16.07 -11.54
N GLN A 43 -6.03 16.42 -12.52
CA GLN A 43 -7.48 16.22 -12.44
C GLN A 43 -7.89 14.74 -12.41
N LYS A 44 -7.11 13.88 -13.07
CA LYS A 44 -7.31 12.43 -13.13
C LYS A 44 -6.27 11.73 -12.25
N LEU A 45 -6.75 11.02 -11.23
CA LEU A 45 -5.91 10.10 -10.48
C LEU A 45 -5.51 8.91 -11.35
N LEU A 46 -4.23 8.55 -11.33
CA LEU A 46 -3.71 7.46 -12.13
C LEU A 46 -3.68 6.18 -11.30
N MET A 47 -4.35 5.13 -11.79
CA MET A 47 -4.27 3.80 -11.20
C MET A 47 -2.87 3.20 -11.43
N LYS A 48 -2.25 2.71 -10.36
CA LYS A 48 -0.89 2.14 -10.37
C LYS A 48 -0.83 0.68 -9.97
N ALA A 49 -1.83 0.21 -9.23
CA ALA A 49 -1.99 -1.21 -8.92
C ALA A 49 -3.48 -1.55 -8.89
N ASP A 50 -3.79 -2.78 -9.28
CA ASP A 50 -5.13 -3.35 -9.23
C ASP A 50 -4.99 -4.84 -8.93
N THR A 51 -5.60 -5.29 -7.84
CA THR A 51 -5.54 -6.68 -7.39
C THR A 51 -6.89 -7.18 -6.91
N PHE A 52 -7.15 -8.46 -7.10
CA PHE A 52 -8.36 -9.11 -6.60
C PHE A 52 -8.13 -9.60 -5.17
N LEU A 53 -8.93 -9.10 -4.22
CA LEU A 53 -8.88 -9.54 -2.82
C LEU A 53 -9.63 -10.84 -2.58
N GLY A 54 -10.61 -11.18 -3.44
CA GLY A 54 -11.50 -12.33 -3.26
C GLY A 54 -12.48 -12.21 -2.09
N ARG A 55 -12.44 -11.10 -1.35
CA ARG A 55 -13.27 -10.81 -0.18
C ARG A 55 -13.57 -9.32 -0.14
N ARG A 56 -14.73 -8.94 0.39
CA ARG A 56 -15.10 -7.53 0.54
C ARG A 56 -14.37 -6.92 1.73
N ALA A 57 -13.59 -5.87 1.49
CA ALA A 57 -12.98 -5.07 2.55
C ALA A 57 -14.06 -4.20 3.22
N SER A 58 -14.18 -4.29 4.54
CA SER A 58 -15.12 -3.51 5.34
C SER A 58 -14.48 -2.23 5.90
N SER A 59 -13.18 -2.27 6.21
CA SER A 59 -12.42 -1.11 6.67
C SER A 59 -10.96 -1.20 6.26
N LEU A 60 -10.32 -0.04 6.15
CA LEU A 60 -8.90 0.14 5.96
C LEU A 60 -8.41 1.16 6.99
N ILE A 61 -7.22 0.93 7.56
CA ILE A 61 -6.55 1.86 8.45
C ILE A 61 -5.06 1.97 8.11
N LEU A 62 -4.52 3.18 8.12
CA LEU A 62 -3.10 3.43 8.00
C LEU A 62 -2.40 3.42 9.37
N LEU A 63 -1.49 2.47 9.58
CA LEU A 63 -0.65 2.37 10.77
C LEU A 63 0.76 2.89 10.47
N ARG A 64 1.31 3.72 11.36
CA ARG A 64 2.73 4.13 11.29
C ARG A 64 3.58 3.12 12.08
N ALA A 65 4.71 2.68 11.51
CA ALA A 65 5.52 1.59 12.04
C ALA A 65 6.16 1.84 13.42
N ARG A 66 6.17 3.07 13.93
CA ARG A 66 6.57 3.32 15.33
C ARG A 66 5.72 2.56 16.36
N ASN A 67 4.52 2.12 15.97
CA ASN A 67 3.53 1.50 16.85
C ASN A 67 3.31 0.01 16.57
N LEU A 68 4.10 -0.64 15.69
CA LEU A 68 3.95 -2.07 15.39
C LEU A 68 5.04 -2.87 16.12
N PRO A 69 4.69 -3.92 16.90
CA PRO A 69 5.69 -4.84 17.41
C PRO A 69 6.35 -5.53 16.22
N MET A 70 7.63 -5.20 15.99
CA MET A 70 8.43 -5.73 14.89
C MET A 70 8.61 -7.23 15.08
N SER A 71 8.31 -8.02 14.05
CA SER A 71 8.66 -9.44 14.04
C SER A 71 10.17 -9.58 13.80
N GLU A 72 10.79 -10.70 14.21
CA GLU A 72 12.25 -10.93 14.07
C GLU A 72 12.76 -10.79 12.61
N LEU A 73 11.87 -10.97 11.62
CA LEU A 73 12.15 -10.74 10.20
C LEU A 73 12.39 -9.26 9.86
N ASP A 74 11.71 -8.34 10.55
CA ASP A 74 11.86 -6.90 10.33
C ASP A 74 13.16 -6.37 10.95
N ALA A 75 13.61 -6.95 12.07
CA ALA A 75 14.88 -6.63 12.71
C ALA A 75 16.09 -7.03 11.84
N LEU A 76 15.99 -8.15 11.11
CA LEU A 76 17.01 -8.59 10.14
C LEU A 76 17.11 -7.67 8.92
N ALA A 77 16.02 -7.01 8.53
CA ALA A 77 16.02 -6.02 7.45
C ALA A 77 16.63 -4.68 7.89
N GLU A 78 16.54 -4.35 9.17
CA GLU A 78 17.13 -3.15 9.78
C GLU A 78 18.64 -3.31 10.01
N SER A 79 19.12 -4.49 10.42
CA SER A 79 20.56 -4.72 10.65
C SER A 79 21.43 -4.68 9.39
N LYS A 80 20.84 -4.90 8.20
CA LYS A 80 21.54 -4.73 6.91
C LYS A 80 21.63 -3.29 6.41
N ARG A 81 21.00 -2.32 7.09
CA ARG A 81 21.11 -0.89 6.79
C ARG A 81 22.05 -0.20 7.79
N ILE A 82 23.28 -0.72 7.90
CA ILE A 82 24.39 0.04 8.49
C ILE A 82 24.85 1.05 7.43
N GLY A 83 24.53 2.32 7.65
CA GLY A 83 25.15 3.45 6.94
C GLY A 83 24.18 4.43 6.28
N GLY A 84 23.80 5.47 7.03
CA GLY A 84 23.50 6.78 6.46
C GLY A 84 22.06 7.08 6.05
N SER A 85 21.41 7.93 6.85
CA SER A 85 20.31 8.83 6.50
C SER A 85 18.86 8.29 6.48
N SER A 86 18.10 8.79 7.47
CA SER A 86 16.65 8.82 7.60
C SER A 86 15.94 7.46 7.66
N ALA A 87 15.53 7.06 8.87
CA ALA A 87 14.55 6.02 9.10
C ALA A 87 13.26 6.35 8.32
N SER A 88 13.15 5.86 7.08
CA SER A 88 11.98 6.03 6.23
C SER A 88 10.76 5.58 7.03
N ILE A 89 9.83 6.50 7.28
CA ILE A 89 8.58 6.21 8.02
C ILE A 89 7.88 5.07 7.28
N ARG A 90 8.07 3.84 7.74
CA ARG A 90 7.38 2.68 7.19
C ARG A 90 5.94 2.81 7.66
N SER A 91 5.00 2.87 6.74
CA SER A 91 3.58 2.83 7.06
C SER A 91 3.00 1.54 6.50
N VAL A 92 2.05 0.96 7.21
CA VAL A 92 1.40 -0.29 6.84
C VAL A 92 -0.09 -0.05 6.87
N ASN A 93 -0.78 -0.44 5.79
CA ASN A 93 -2.24 -0.42 5.80
C ASN A 93 -2.75 -1.76 6.29
N LEU A 94 -3.64 -1.74 7.27
CA LEU A 94 -4.36 -2.90 7.74
C LEU A 94 -5.79 -2.82 7.19
N GLY A 95 -6.26 -3.90 6.57
CA GLY A 95 -7.64 -4.02 6.11
C GLY A 95 -8.36 -5.12 6.86
N ALA A 96 -9.62 -4.86 7.23
CA ALA A 96 -10.53 -5.89 7.70
C ALA A 96 -11.49 -6.29 6.58
N THR A 97 -11.86 -7.56 6.54
CA THR A 97 -12.82 -8.11 5.59
C THR A 97 -14.17 -8.29 6.28
N ALA A 98 -15.26 -8.23 5.50
CA ALA A 98 -16.62 -8.42 6.01
C ALA A 98 -16.85 -9.82 6.62
N GLU A 99 -16.02 -10.80 6.27
CA GLU A 99 -16.09 -12.18 6.79
C GLU A 99 -15.27 -12.37 8.08
N GLY A 100 -14.74 -11.30 8.67
CA GLY A 100 -13.99 -11.33 9.93
C GLY A 100 -12.49 -11.63 9.80
N GLY A 101 -11.97 -11.82 8.59
CA GLY A 101 -10.52 -11.88 8.33
C GLY A 101 -9.88 -10.49 8.24
N TYR A 102 -8.55 -10.42 8.27
CA TYR A 102 -7.80 -9.18 8.04
C TYR A 102 -6.62 -9.42 7.09
N PHE A 103 -6.13 -8.37 6.45
CA PHE A 103 -4.97 -8.40 5.56
C PHE A 103 -4.12 -7.14 5.75
N LYS A 104 -2.85 -7.22 5.33
CA LYS A 104 -1.90 -6.10 5.41
C LYS A 104 -1.43 -5.74 4.02
N ILE A 105 -1.31 -4.45 3.75
CA ILE A 105 -0.71 -3.91 2.53
C ILE A 105 0.57 -3.19 2.95
N ILE A 106 1.70 -3.73 2.52
CA ILE A 106 3.02 -3.23 2.87
C ILE A 106 3.64 -2.65 1.60
N PRO A 107 3.99 -1.34 1.59
CA PRO A 107 4.73 -0.76 0.48
C PRO A 107 6.13 -1.37 0.42
N LEU A 108 6.51 -1.84 -0.77
CA LEU A 108 7.81 -2.45 -1.02
C LEU A 108 8.63 -1.60 -1.98
N GLU A 109 9.95 -1.67 -1.82
CA GLU A 109 10.89 -1.11 -2.78
C GLU A 109 10.83 -1.88 -4.11
N ALA A 110 10.97 -1.18 -5.23
CA ALA A 110 10.86 -1.78 -6.57
C ALA A 110 11.83 -2.94 -6.82
N LEU A 111 13.03 -2.92 -6.21
CA LEU A 111 13.98 -4.03 -6.32
C LEU A 111 13.48 -5.27 -5.56
N ILE A 112 13.02 -5.08 -4.32
CA ILE A 112 12.47 -6.16 -3.48
C ILE A 112 11.21 -6.74 -4.13
N HIS A 113 10.30 -5.89 -4.58
CA HIS A 113 9.09 -6.29 -5.30
C HIS A 113 9.41 -7.14 -6.53
N ARG A 114 10.35 -6.71 -7.38
CA ARG A 114 10.76 -7.46 -8.57
C ARG A 114 11.36 -8.82 -8.23
N ARG A 115 12.17 -8.90 -7.18
CA ARG A 115 12.74 -10.17 -6.68
C ARG A 115 11.66 -11.13 -6.20
N LEU A 116 10.69 -10.63 -5.43
CA LEU A 116 9.57 -11.45 -4.94
C LEU A 116 8.69 -11.94 -6.09
N LEU A 117 8.43 -11.07 -7.07
CA LEU A 117 7.64 -11.42 -8.25
C LEU A 117 8.33 -12.49 -9.10
N SER A 118 9.66 -12.48 -9.21
CA SER A 118 10.40 -13.48 -10.00
C SER A 118 10.55 -14.84 -9.35
N VAL A 119 10.25 -14.98 -8.06
CA VAL A 119 10.30 -16.26 -7.34
C VAL A 119 8.98 -17.03 -7.44
N VAL A 120 7.92 -16.36 -7.90
CA VAL A 120 6.61 -16.96 -8.24
C VAL A 120 6.63 -17.42 -9.69
#